data_AF-A0A973ILJ2-F1
#
_entry.id   AF-A0A973ILJ2-F1
#
_cell.length_a   1.000
_cell.length_b   1.000
_cell.length_c   1.000
_cell.angle_alpha   90.00
_cell.angle_beta   90.00
_cell.angle_gamma   90.00
#
_symmetry.space_group_name_H-M   'P 1'
#
loop_
_entity.id
_entity.type
_entity.pdbx_description
1 polymer ?
#
loop_
_entity_poly.entity_id
_entity_poly.type
_entity_poly.pdbx_seq_one_letter_code
_entity_poly.pdbx_strand_id
1 'polypeptide(L)' 'MSLQLIAPCSFEETIRRSRFRAYAAPIQSEADTLRVYEQEADPGANHNCWAWRVDGRGRF' A
#
# COMPACT_ATOMS: atom_id res chain seq x y z
N MET A 1 0.88 -7.52 -20.77
CA MET A 1 0.06 -6.37 -20.35
C MET A 1 -0.04 -6.37 -18.84
N SER A 2 0.55 -5.36 -18.18
CA SER A 2 0.37 -5.12 -16.75
C SER A 2 -0.82 -4.19 -16.55
N LEU A 3 -1.72 -4.55 -15.64
CA LEU A 3 -2.78 -3.66 -15.18
C LEU A 3 -2.22 -2.78 -14.05
N GLN A 4 -2.59 -1.51 -14.06
CA GLN A 4 -2.20 -0.52 -13.05
C GLN A 4 -3.45 0.14 -12.46
N LEU A 5 -3.34 0.64 -11.24
CA LEU A 5 -4.38 1.46 -10.63
C LEU A 5 -4.49 2.78 -11.40
N ILE A 6 -5.71 3.24 -11.65
CA ILE A 6 -5.97 4.55 -12.25
C ILE A 6 -6.19 5.64 -11.20
N ALA A 7 -6.46 5.25 -9.96
CA ALA A 7 -6.64 6.12 -8.81
C ALA A 7 -6.33 5.35 -7.52
N PRO A 8 -6.04 6.05 -6.41
CA PRO A 8 -5.94 5.42 -5.11
C PRO A 8 -7.24 4.72 -4.70
N CYS A 9 -7.11 3.59 -4.02
CA CYS A 9 -8.22 2.87 -3.42
C CYS A 9 -7.85 2.37 -2.03
N SER A 10 -8.88 2.17 -1.21
CA SER A 10 -8.72 1.59 0.13
C SER A 10 -9.79 0.56 0.38
N PHE A 11 -9.46 -0.38 1.25
CA PHE A 11 -10.37 -1.42 1.70
C PHE A 11 -10.09 -1.72 3.16
N GLU A 12 -11.12 -1.93 3.94
CA GLU A 12 -10.99 -2.31 5.34
C GLU A 12 -11.81 -3.56 5.62
N GLU A 13 -11.23 -4.48 6.37
CA GLU A 13 -11.87 -5.71 6.79
C GLU A 13 -11.51 -6.04 8.23
N THR A 14 -12.45 -6.62 8.97
CA THR A 14 -12.20 -7.15 10.30
C THR A 14 -12.11 -8.67 10.23
N ILE A 15 -10.95 -9.22 10.58
CA ILE A 15 -10.69 -10.67 10.61
C ILE A 15 -10.35 -11.06 12.03
N ARG A 16 -11.15 -11.94 12.65
CA ARG A 16 -10.93 -12.45 14.02
C ARG A 16 -10.67 -11.34 15.07
N ARG A 17 -11.45 -10.27 15.05
CA ARG A 17 -11.34 -9.08 15.92
C ARG A 17 -10.12 -8.18 15.67
N SER A 18 -9.30 -8.47 14.67
CA SER A 18 -8.24 -7.58 14.20
C SER A 18 -8.74 -6.76 13.02
N ARG A 19 -8.42 -5.46 13.01
CA ARG A 19 -8.71 -4.54 11.91
C ARG A 19 -7.57 -4.58 10.89
N PHE A 20 -7.90 -4.82 9.63
CA PHE A 20 -6.99 -4.78 8.50
C PHE A 20 -7.42 -3.67 7.55
N ARG A 21 -6.58 -2.64 7.40
CA ARG A 21 -6.76 -1.55 6.43
C ARG A 21 -5.74 -1.72 5.32
N ALA A 22 -6.22 -1.89 4.10
CA ALA A 22 -5.42 -1.88 2.88
C ALA A 22 -5.57 -0.54 2.18
N TYR A 23 -4.44 0.03 1.76
CA TYR A 23 -4.40 1.21 0.90
C TYR A 23 -3.50 0.89 -0.30
N ALA A 24 -3.96 1.22 -1.50
CA ALA A 24 -3.19 1.05 -2.72
C ALA A 24 -3.32 2.29 -3.60
N ALA A 25 -2.20 2.75 -4.17
CA ALA A 25 -2.16 3.91 -5.04
C ALA A 25 -1.28 3.67 -6.27
N PRO A 26 -1.57 4.34 -7.41
CA PRO A 26 -0.63 4.39 -8.52
C PRO A 26 0.65 5.13 -8.08
N ILE A 27 1.79 4.57 -8.50
CA ILE A 27 3.13 5.10 -8.22
C ILE A 27 3.91 5.17 -9.53
N GLN A 28 4.77 6.17 -9.67
CA GLN A 28 5.57 6.38 -10.89
C GLN A 28 7.06 6.11 -10.66
N SER A 29 7.49 6.03 -9.40
CA SER A 29 8.87 5.80 -9.02
C SER A 29 9.00 5.05 -7.70
N GLU A 30 10.19 4.52 -7.42
CA GLU A 30 10.51 3.92 -6.12
C GLU A 30 10.41 4.96 -4.98
N ALA A 31 10.75 6.22 -5.23
CA ALA A 31 10.62 7.29 -4.23
C ALA A 31 9.15 7.56 -3.83
N ASP A 32 8.21 7.43 -4.78
CA ASP A 32 6.78 7.54 -4.47
C ASP A 32 6.31 6.45 -3.50
N THR A 33 6.95 5.28 -3.50
CA THR A 33 6.56 4.18 -2.61
C THR A 33 6.73 4.57 -1.14
N LEU A 34 7.86 5.21 -0.80
CA LEU A 34 8.17 5.63 0.56
C LEU A 34 7.24 6.78 0.97
N ARG A 35 7.02 7.74 0.08
CA ARG A 35 6.10 8.86 0.33
C ARG A 35 4.68 8.38 0.63
N VAL A 36 4.17 7.42 -0.15
CA VAL A 36 2.84 6.82 0.08
C VAL A 36 2.80 6.07 1.40
N TYR A 37 3.85 5.29 1.71
CA TYR A 37 3.95 4.60 2.99
C TYR A 37 3.91 5.56 4.19
N GLU A 38 4.72 6.62 4.17
CA GLU A 38 4.77 7.60 5.25
C GLU A 38 3.44 8.35 5.46
N GLN A 39 2.68 8.56 4.38
CA GLN A 39 1.37 9.21 4.44
C GLN A 39 0.27 8.32 5.01
N GLU A 40 0.36 7.00 4.79
CA GLU A 40 -0.72 6.06 5.09
C GLU A 40 -0.44 5.10 6.26
N ALA A 41 0.82 5.01 6.70
CA ALA A 41 1.20 4.24 7.87
C ALA A 41 0.48 4.80 9.12
N ASP A 42 -0.15 3.90 9.87
CA ASP A 42 -0.85 4.22 11.11
C ASP A 42 0.09 3.96 12.30
N PRO A 43 0.51 4.99 13.06
CA PRO A 43 1.37 4.81 14.22
C PRO A 43 0.75 3.93 15.32
N GLY A 44 -0.59 3.79 15.33
CA GLY A 44 -1.32 2.93 16.26
C GLY A 44 -1.51 1.50 15.78
N ALA A 45 -1.11 1.16 14.55
CA ALA A 45 -1.22 -0.20 14.03
C ALA A 45 -0.13 -1.10 14.61
N ASN A 46 -0.49 -2.35 14.93
CA ASN A 46 0.48 -3.38 15.35
C ASN A 46 1.54 -3.63 14.26
N HIS A 47 1.13 -3.56 12.99
CA HIS A 47 1.99 -3.73 11.84
C HIS A 47 1.58 -2.77 10.72
N ASN A 48 2.57 -2.14 10.08
CA ASN A 48 2.40 -1.38 8.86
C ASN A 48 3.12 -2.12 7.72
N CYS A 49 2.53 -3.24 7.29
CA CYS A 49 3.06 -4.00 6.16
C CYS A 49 2.86 -3.20 4.87
N TRP A 50 3.85 -3.21 3.97
CA TRP A 50 3.78 -2.51 2.69
C TRP A 50 4.54 -3.27 1.62
N ALA A 51 4.03 -3.24 0.40
CA ALA A 51 4.61 -3.88 -0.78
C ALA A 51 4.42 -2.98 -2.00
N TRP A 52 5.29 -3.09 -2.99
CA TRP A 52 5.22 -2.30 -4.22
C TRP A 52 5.87 -3.00 -5.41
N ARG A 53 5.51 -2.55 -6.60
CA ARG A 53 6.13 -2.96 -7.86
C ARG A 53 6.19 -1.79 -8.83
N VAL A 54 7.39 -1.47 -9.33
CA VAL A 54 7.65 -0.39 -10.29
C VAL A 54 8.64 -0.90 -11.33
N ASP A 55 8.33 -0.78 -12.61
CA ASP A 55 9.22 -1.11 -13.74
C ASP A 55 9.98 -2.45 -13.62
N GLY A 56 9.28 -3.49 -13.17
CA GLY A 56 9.84 -4.84 -13.00
C GLY A 56 10.64 -5.06 -11.71
N ARG A 57 10.86 -4.02 -10.90
CA ARG A 57 11.38 -4.11 -9.53
C ARG A 57 10.23 -4.21 -8.54
N GLY A 58 10.46 -4.85 -7.40
CA GLY A 58 9.44 -4.93 -6.36
C GLY A 58 10.01 -5.31 -5.01
N ARG A 59 9.22 -4.98 -3.98
CA ARG A 59 9.41 -5.37 -2.59
C ARG A 59 8.09 -5.97 -2.10
N PHE A 60 8.15 -7.15 -1.50
CA PHE A 60 7.01 -7.92 -1.01
C PHE A 60 7.27 -8.38 0.42
#